data_AF-A0A2N1QL52-F1
#
_entry.id   AF-A0A2N1QL52-F1
#
_cell.length_a   1.000
_cell.length_b   1.000
_cell.length_c   1.000
_cell.angle_alpha   90.00
_cell.angle_beta   90.00
_cell.angle_gamma   90.00
#
_symmetry.space_group_name_H-M   'P 1'
#
loop_
_entity.id
_entity.type
_entity.pdbx_description
1 polymer ?
#
loop_
_entity_poly.entity_id
_entity_poly.type
_entity_poly.pdbx_seq_one_letter_code
_entity_poly.pdbx_strand_id
1 'polypeptide(L)'
;MATLHASREIKVLHVSPEAVPFCKVGGLADVAGSLPPSLRKNGTDCRLLLPAWDGVLDTARKNGLKLVRIPRSVDVAIRWKVYNGTLWMSSGEDFPVYFLESPFFERKQIYPQQLDPESVLP
;
A
#
# COMPACT_ATOMS: atom_id res chain seq x y z
N MET A 1 -33.08 28.57 -8.52
CA MET A 1 -32.30 28.06 -7.38
C MET A 1 -31.64 26.76 -7.81
N ALA A 2 -30.32 26.79 -8.05
CA ALA A 2 -29.58 25.61 -8.49
C ALA A 2 -29.32 24.68 -7.29
N THR A 3 -29.82 23.46 -7.37
CA THR A 3 -29.51 22.40 -6.41
C THR A 3 -28.05 22.02 -6.60
N LEU A 4 -27.16 22.55 -5.75
CA LEU A 4 -25.79 22.10 -5.59
C LEU A 4 -25.84 20.62 -5.20
N HIS A 5 -25.70 19.72 -6.18
CA HIS A 5 -25.30 18.36 -5.88
C HIS A 5 -23.92 18.46 -5.26
N ALA A 6 -23.81 18.15 -3.97
CA ALA A 6 -22.52 17.96 -3.33
C ALA A 6 -21.79 16.88 -4.15
N SER A 7 -20.83 17.29 -4.97
CA SER A 7 -19.99 16.39 -5.74
C SER A 7 -19.36 15.43 -4.74
N ARG A 8 -19.73 14.14 -4.80
CA ARG A 8 -19.13 13.11 -3.95
C ARG A 8 -17.62 13.21 -4.13
N GLU A 9 -16.91 13.58 -3.06
CA GLU A 9 -15.46 13.61 -3.05
C GLU A 9 -14.94 12.22 -3.47
N ILE A 10 -14.22 12.17 -4.58
CA ILE A 10 -13.70 10.91 -5.12
C ILE A 10 -12.60 10.43 -4.18
N LYS A 11 -12.74 9.20 -3.69
CA LYS A 11 -11.76 8.54 -2.81
C LYS A 11 -11.05 7.44 -3.59
N VAL A 12 -9.72 7.49 -3.64
CA VAL A 12 -8.90 6.56 -4.42
C VAL A 12 -7.84 5.92 -3.53
N LEU A 13 -7.86 4.60 -3.45
CA LEU A 13 -6.78 3.82 -2.85
C LEU A 13 -5.90 3.27 -3.97
N HIS A 14 -4.69 3.81 -4.10
CA HIS A 14 -3.69 3.24 -4.99
C HIS A 14 -3.06 2.03 -4.28
N VAL A 15 -3.11 0.87 -4.94
CA VAL A 15 -2.48 -0.36 -4.44
C VAL A 15 -1.35 -0.70 -5.39
N SER A 16 -0.14 -0.85 -4.86
CA SER A 16 1.05 -1.12 -5.67
C SER A 16 1.97 -2.10 -4.95
N PRO A 17 2.70 -2.98 -5.67
CA PRO A 17 3.73 -3.81 -5.07
C PRO A 17 4.98 -3.01 -4.68
N GLU A 18 5.20 -1.83 -5.25
CA GLU A 18 6.35 -0.97 -4.98
C GLU A 18 5.99 0.53 -5.00
N ALA A 19 6.68 1.34 -4.19
CA ALA A 19 6.61 2.79 -4.25
C ALA A 19 7.80 3.42 -3.52
N VAL A 20 8.34 4.50 -4.10
CA VAL A 20 9.35 5.32 -3.42
C VAL A 20 8.71 6.12 -2.27
N PRO A 21 9.43 6.35 -1.15
CA PRO A 21 10.81 5.95 -0.86
C PRO A 21 10.93 4.55 -0.19
N PHE A 22 9.87 3.75 -0.18
CA PHE A 22 9.78 2.56 0.68
C PHE A 22 10.43 1.32 0.08
N CYS A 23 10.15 1.05 -1.19
CA CYS A 23 10.77 -0.03 -1.94
C CYS A 23 10.70 0.28 -3.44
N LYS A 24 11.73 -0.14 -4.18
CA LYS A 24 11.86 0.13 -5.61
C LYS A 24 12.59 -1.02 -6.30
N VAL A 25 11.95 -1.57 -7.32
CA VAL A 25 12.56 -2.44 -8.33
C VAL A 25 12.56 -1.73 -9.68
N GLY A 26 11.45 -1.10 -10.06
CA GLY A 26 11.28 -0.49 -11.37
C GLY A 26 10.70 0.92 -11.36
N GLY A 27 10.20 1.34 -12.53
CA GLY A 27 9.57 2.65 -12.74
C GLY A 27 8.15 2.76 -12.16
N LEU A 28 7.48 1.64 -11.88
CA LEU A 28 6.18 1.65 -11.20
C LEU A 28 6.32 2.29 -9.81
N ALA A 29 7.44 2.05 -9.12
CA ALA A 29 7.69 2.66 -7.81
C ALA A 29 7.71 4.20 -7.87
N ASP A 30 8.23 4.79 -8.95
CA ASP A 30 8.28 6.24 -9.11
C ASP A 30 6.88 6.81 -9.33
N VAL A 31 6.07 6.14 -10.15
CA VAL A 31 4.69 6.52 -10.43
C VAL A 31 3.84 6.39 -9.17
N ALA A 32 3.89 5.23 -8.49
CA ALA A 32 3.13 4.95 -7.29
C ALA A 32 3.53 5.84 -6.11
N GLY A 33 4.79 6.29 -6.05
CA GLY A 33 5.28 7.22 -5.03
C GLY A 33 4.95 8.70 -5.32
N SER A 34 4.76 9.09 -6.58
CA SER A 34 4.59 10.52 -6.97
C SER A 34 3.16 10.91 -7.36
N LEU A 35 2.44 10.03 -8.07
CA LEU A 35 1.10 10.33 -8.59
C LEU A 35 0.06 10.50 -7.47
N PRO A 36 -0.08 9.57 -6.50
CA PRO A 36 -1.12 9.70 -5.47
C PRO A 36 -0.98 10.94 -4.59
N PRO A 37 0.23 11.33 -4.10
CA PRO A 37 0.41 12.60 -3.40
C PRO A 37 0.09 13.82 -4.28
N SER A 38 0.42 13.77 -5.57
CA SER A 38 0.11 14.86 -6.52
C SER A 38 -1.40 15.03 -6.72
N LEU A 39 -2.14 13.93 -6.93
CA LEU A 39 -3.60 13.97 -7.04
C LEU A 39 -4.26 14.48 -5.75
N ARG A 40 -3.69 14.12 -4.59
CA ARG A 40 -4.15 14.64 -3.29
C ARG A 40 -3.99 16.14 -3.17
N LYS A 41 -2.85 16.68 -3.58
CA LYS A 41 -2.61 18.14 -3.65
C LYS A 41 -3.59 18.86 -4.58
N ASN A 42 -4.15 18.15 -5.57
CA ASN A 42 -5.17 18.67 -6.50
C ASN A 42 -6.62 18.40 -6.04
N GLY A 43 -6.84 17.99 -4.79
CA GLY A 43 -8.18 17.91 -4.18
C GLY A 43 -8.90 16.56 -4.29
N THR A 44 -8.21 15.49 -4.69
CA THR A 44 -8.76 14.11 -4.62
C THR A 44 -8.33 13.41 -3.33
N ASP A 45 -9.21 12.70 -2.61
CA ASP A 45 -8.80 11.92 -1.43
C ASP A 45 -8.05 10.65 -1.88
N CYS A 46 -6.77 10.81 -2.22
CA CYS A 46 -5.86 9.73 -2.62
C CYS A 46 -5.05 9.21 -1.43
N ARG A 47 -4.82 7.89 -1.44
CA ARG A 47 -4.01 7.15 -0.45
C ARG A 47 -3.20 6.06 -1.15
N LEU A 48 -2.18 5.54 -0.48
CA LEU A 48 -1.33 4.46 -1.00
C LEU A 48 -1.36 3.25 -0.06
N LEU A 49 -1.48 2.05 -0.62
CA LEU A 49 -1.32 0.77 0.07
C LEU A 49 -0.17 -0.01 -0.59
N LEU A 50 0.77 -0.45 0.24
CA LEU A 50 1.87 -1.33 -0.15
C LEU A 50 1.84 -2.62 0.66
N PRO A 51 2.32 -3.75 0.11
CA PRO A 51 2.77 -4.86 0.93
C PRO A 51 3.91 -4.42 1.85
N ALA A 52 3.88 -4.89 3.10
CA ALA A 52 5.01 -4.76 4.01
C ALA A 52 6.06 -5.84 3.70
N TRP A 53 6.72 -5.73 2.55
CA TRP A 53 7.87 -6.58 2.22
C TRP A 53 8.97 -6.44 3.28
N ASP A 54 9.88 -7.41 3.30
CA ASP A 54 11.02 -7.40 4.21
C ASP A 54 11.76 -6.03 4.17
N GLY A 55 11.83 -5.37 5.33
CA GLY A 55 12.48 -4.07 5.50
C GLY A 55 11.66 -2.84 5.09
N VAL A 56 10.47 -2.98 4.48
CA VAL A 56 9.63 -1.83 4.07
C VAL A 56 9.18 -0.99 5.26
N LEU A 57 8.72 -1.61 6.35
CA LEU A 57 8.30 -0.88 7.55
C LEU A 57 9.47 -0.13 8.19
N ASP A 58 10.67 -0.71 8.18
CA ASP A 58 11.87 -0.06 8.71
C ASP A 58 12.33 1.09 7.83
N THR A 59 12.28 0.92 6.51
CA THR A 59 12.55 1.99 5.56
C THR A 59 11.54 3.13 5.73
N ALA A 60 10.26 2.84 5.92
CA ALA A 60 9.24 3.85 6.21
C ALA A 60 9.57 4.64 7.48
N ARG A 61 9.92 3.97 8.59
CA ARG A 61 10.35 4.62 9.84
C ARG A 61 11.62 5.46 9.66
N LYS A 62 12.62 4.96 8.92
CA LYS A 62 13.85 5.71 8.59
C LYS A 62 13.59 6.96 7.77
N ASN A 63 12.56 6.94 6.93
CA ASN A 63 12.08 8.10 6.19
C ASN A 63 11.17 9.03 7.03
N GLY A 64 11.10 8.82 8.35
CA GLY A 64 10.41 9.71 9.28
C GLY A 64 8.92 9.42 9.46
N LEU A 65 8.37 8.36 8.84
CA LEU A 65 6.96 8.02 9.03
C LEU A 65 6.74 7.43 10.43
N LYS A 66 5.74 7.95 11.13
CA LYS A 66 5.25 7.33 12.36
C LYS A 66 4.19 6.30 12.00
N LEU A 67 4.49 5.03 12.23
CA LEU A 67 3.59 3.93 11.89
C LEU A 67 2.73 3.53 13.10
N VAL A 68 1.42 3.52 12.90
CA VAL A 68 0.43 3.05 13.87
C VAL A 68 -0.23 1.80 13.33
N ARG A 69 -0.33 0.76 14.16
CA ARG A 69 -1.06 -0.46 13.84
C ARG A 69 -2.56 -0.18 13.89
N ILE A 70 -3.28 -0.52 12.83
CA ILE A 70 -4.74 -0.46 12.82
C ILE A 70 -5.27 -1.68 13.58
N PRO A 71 -6.17 -1.54 14.56
CA PRO A 71 -6.72 -2.65 15.34
C PRO A 71 -7.82 -3.40 14.55
N ARG A 72 -7.54 -3.72 13.30
CA ARG A 72 -8.36 -4.53 12.39
C ARG A 72 -7.44 -5.39 11.55
N SER A 73 -7.85 -6.61 11.29
CA SER A 73 -7.20 -7.52 10.37
C SER A 73 -7.84 -7.45 8.98
N VAL A 74 -7.06 -7.86 7.97
CA VAL A 74 -7.55 -8.14 6.63
C VAL A 74 -7.41 -9.64 6.43
N ASP A 75 -8.52 -10.36 6.49
CA ASP A 75 -8.51 -11.82 6.48
C ASP A 75 -9.01 -12.36 5.14
N VAL A 76 -8.26 -13.29 4.55
CA VAL A 76 -8.59 -13.91 3.28
C VAL A 76 -8.54 -15.42 3.39
N ALA A 77 -9.52 -16.10 2.80
CA ALA A 77 -9.54 -17.56 2.70
C ALA A 77 -9.00 -17.99 1.34
N ILE A 78 -7.90 -18.74 1.34
CA ILE A 78 -7.27 -19.30 0.13
C ILE A 78 -7.05 -20.79 0.38
N ARG A 79 -7.55 -21.65 -0.52
CA ARG A 79 -7.40 -23.13 -0.44
C ARG A 79 -7.67 -23.71 0.96
N TRP A 80 -8.85 -23.42 1.52
CA TRP A 80 -9.31 -23.91 2.83
C TRP A 80 -8.49 -23.43 4.04
N LYS A 81 -7.58 -22.46 3.85
CA LYS A 81 -6.80 -21.84 4.91
C LYS A 81 -7.12 -20.35 4.99
N VAL A 82 -7.27 -19.85 6.21
CA VAL A 82 -7.43 -18.42 6.49
C VAL A 82 -6.06 -17.80 6.72
N TYR A 83 -5.79 -16.70 6.03
CA TYR A 83 -4.59 -15.88 6.18
C TYR A 83 -5.00 -14.53 6.75
N ASN A 84 -4.33 -14.11 7.81
CA ASN A 84 -4.60 -12.85 8.48
C ASN A 84 -3.54 -11.83 8.11
N GLY A 85 -3.97 -10.66 7.65
CA GLY A 85 -3.13 -9.52 7.36
C GLY A 85 -3.25 -8.44 8.43
N THR A 86 -2.13 -7.83 8.83
CA THR A 86 -2.10 -6.67 9.72
C THR A 86 -1.90 -5.40 8.90
N LEU A 87 -2.72 -4.37 9.16
CA LEU A 87 -2.54 -3.06 8.54
C LEU A 87 -1.79 -2.10 9.45
N TRP A 88 -0.76 -1.47 8.88
CA TRP A 88 -0.07 -0.33 9.45
C TRP A 88 -0.43 0.92 8.67
N MET A 89 -0.49 2.07 9.33
CA MET A 89 -0.81 3.36 8.71
C MET A 89 0.18 4.43 9.18
N SER A 90 0.59 5.31 8.26
CA SER A 90 1.32 6.53 8.61
C SER A 90 0.43 7.51 9.39
N SER A 91 0.97 8.09 10.45
CA SER A 91 0.26 9.00 11.36
C SER A 91 0.95 10.35 11.48
N GLY A 92 0.24 11.41 11.08
CA GLY A 92 0.69 12.80 11.23
C GLY A 92 1.25 13.43 9.95
N GLU A 93 1.22 12.71 8.83
CA GLU A 93 1.68 13.15 7.53
C GLU A 93 0.51 13.55 6.61
N ASP A 94 0.75 14.48 5.68
CA ASP A 94 -0.27 15.00 4.75
C ASP A 94 -0.80 13.94 3.77
N PHE A 95 -0.01 12.90 3.52
CA PHE A 95 -0.34 11.82 2.59
C PHE A 95 -0.43 10.47 3.33
N PRO A 96 -1.64 9.89 3.46
CA PRO A 96 -1.82 8.59 4.12
C PRO A 96 -1.22 7.43 3.33
N VAL A 97 -0.31 6.70 3.97
CA VAL A 97 0.27 5.45 3.44
C VAL A 97 -0.09 4.30 4.37
N TYR A 98 -0.53 3.19 3.78
CA TYR A 98 -0.83 1.94 4.44
C TYR A 98 0.18 0.87 4.05
N PHE A 99 0.51 0.00 4.99
CA PHE A 99 1.34 -1.18 4.76
C PHE A 99 0.59 -2.43 5.23
N LEU A 100 0.41 -3.40 4.34
CA LEU A 100 -0.21 -4.68 4.65
C LEU A 100 0.88 -5.71 4.95
N GLU A 101 1.00 -6.07 6.21
CA GLU A 101 1.85 -7.16 6.69
C GLU A 101 1.07 -8.48 6.61
N SER A 102 1.67 -9.49 6.00
CA SER A 102 1.05 -10.80 5.79
C SER A 102 2.13 -11.85 5.52
N PRO A 103 1.90 -13.13 5.88
CA PRO A 103 2.82 -14.23 5.55
C PRO A 103 3.14 -14.36 4.05
N PHE A 104 2.31 -13.79 3.16
CA PHE A 104 2.57 -13.79 1.72
C PHE A 104 3.75 -12.93 1.28
N PHE A 105 4.22 -12.01 2.12
CA PHE A 105 5.26 -11.04 1.77
C PHE A 105 6.59 -11.28 2.47
N GLU A 106 6.62 -12.19 3.46
CA GLU A 106 7.81 -12.54 4.20
C GLU A 106 8.81 -13.32 3.34
N ARG A 107 10.09 -12.93 3.36
CA ARG A 107 11.18 -13.61 2.64
C ARG A 107 10.92 -13.79 1.14
N LYS A 108 10.04 -12.97 0.55
CA LYS A 108 9.73 -12.98 -0.89
C LYS A 108 10.31 -11.74 -1.58
N GLN A 109 10.60 -11.88 -2.86
CA GLN A 109 10.90 -10.76 -3.73
C GLN A 109 9.60 -10.13 -4.24
N ILE A 110 9.63 -8.83 -4.52
CA ILE A 110 8.47 -8.07 -5.04
C ILE A 110 8.01 -8.66 -6.38
N TYR A 111 8.96 -9.05 -7.23
CA TYR A 111 8.71 -9.76 -8.47
C TYR A 111 9.48 -11.09 -8.46
N PRO A 112 8.89 -12.18 -8.97
CA PRO A 112 9.59 -13.45 -9.06
C PRO A 112 10.70 -13.40 -10.11
N GLN A 113 11.80 -14.11 -9.88
CA GLN A 113 12.93 -14.19 -10.82
C GLN A 113 12.63 -15.03 -12.06
N GLN A 114 11.71 -15.99 -11.91
CA GLN A 114 11.23 -16.87 -12.96
C GLN A 114 9.70 -16.79 -13.01
N LEU A 115 9.13 -16.93 -14.20
CA LEU A 115 7.68 -16.89 -14.42
C LEU A 115 7.20 -18.30 -14.71
N ASP A 116 7.13 -19.11 -13.66
CA ASP A 116 6.63 -20.48 -13.71
C ASP A 116 5.33 -20.64 -12.89
N PRO A 117 4.55 -21.73 -13.11
CA PRO A 117 3.29 -21.94 -12.41
C PRO A 117 3.40 -22.01 -10.88
N GLU A 118 4.57 -22.31 -10.32
CA GLU A 118 4.79 -22.38 -8.87
C GLU A 118 5.13 -20.99 -8.30
N SER A 119 5.86 -20.16 -9.05
CA SER A 119 6.24 -18.80 -8.69
C SER A 119 5.06 -17.83 -8.57
N VAL A 120 3.93 -18.16 -9.20
CA VAL A 120 2.69 -17.38 -9.17
C VAL A 120 1.73 -17.83 -8.06
N LEU A 121 2.06 -18.90 -7.32
CA LEU A 121 1.25 -19.37 -6.21
C LEU A 121 1.54 -18.55 -4.94
N PRO A 122 0.49 -18.14 -4.21
CA PRO A 122 0.62 -17.41 -2.95
C PRO A 122 1.23 -18.28 -1.83
#